data_AF-K6UFB5-F1
#
_entry.id   AF-K6UFB5-F1
#
_cell.length_a   1.000
_cell.length_b   1.000
_cell.length_c   1.000
_cell.angle_alpha   90.00
_cell.angle_beta   90.00
_cell.angle_gamma   90.00
#
_symmetry.space_group_name_H-M   'P 1'
#
loop_
_entity.id
_entity.type
_entity.pdbx_description
1 polymer ?
#
loop_
_entity_poly.entity_id
_entity_poly.type
_entity_poly.pdbx_seq_one_letter_code
_entity_poly.pdbx_strand_id
1 'polypeptide(L)'
;EPFLKYIWNRYNFDENVAEIVDNSEFSSLCNKVDTDTYNHSNEPKNICIKFLRNLKELNNITKEDHLKRCSNIYYWLYYKIKEHNICVHTFKSIIAESNELIKQQQNIDGCYNDKLYENFDETENLVMLHIFNNNFHVIQELLNNECDSNKCSCKKFIKKCVDSYKHMRKKHCPTEKFASDKMHTCLPVNNFKEIMRHFFRRKIININFQNYLLKLLRIL
;
A
#
# COMPACT_ATOMS: atom_id res chain seq x y z
N GLU A 1 2.26 -6.86 -10.21
CA GLU A 1 0.85 -6.56 -10.59
C GLU A 1 0.85 -5.21 -11.34
N PRO A 2 0.33 -5.13 -12.59
CA PRO A 2 0.48 -3.92 -13.43
C PRO A 2 -0.19 -2.63 -12.91
N PHE A 3 -1.36 -2.73 -12.28
CA PHE A 3 -2.04 -1.58 -11.69
C PHE A 3 -1.27 -1.00 -10.48
N LEU A 4 -0.68 -1.83 -9.63
CA LEU A 4 0.16 -1.37 -8.53
C LEU A 4 1.38 -0.62 -9.06
N LYS A 5 2.04 -1.15 -10.11
CA LYS A 5 3.14 -0.44 -10.80
C LYS A 5 2.69 0.92 -11.33
N TYR A 6 1.50 1.00 -11.91
CA TYR A 6 0.92 2.28 -12.36
C TYR A 6 0.75 3.28 -11.20
N ILE A 7 0.25 2.83 -10.04
CA ILE A 7 0.14 3.68 -8.84
C ILE A 7 1.53 4.15 -8.39
N TRP A 8 2.49 3.25 -8.27
CA TRP A 8 3.85 3.56 -7.81
C TRP A 8 4.58 4.54 -8.73
N ASN A 9 4.36 4.42 -10.04
CA ASN A 9 4.87 5.37 -11.02
C ASN A 9 4.29 6.78 -10.82
N ARG A 10 3.01 6.93 -10.45
CA ARG A 10 2.44 8.26 -10.15
C ARG A 10 3.04 8.92 -8.92
N TYR A 11 3.58 8.12 -8.01
CA TYR A 11 4.31 8.61 -6.85
C TYR A 11 5.82 8.72 -7.07
N ASN A 12 6.33 8.26 -8.21
CA ASN A 12 7.75 8.11 -8.51
C ASN A 12 8.50 7.15 -7.54
N PHE A 13 7.79 6.23 -6.87
CA PHE A 13 8.40 5.36 -5.86
C PHE A 13 9.44 4.39 -6.43
N ASP A 14 9.27 3.98 -7.69
CA ASP A 14 10.17 3.04 -8.36
C ASP A 14 11.33 3.72 -9.10
N GLU A 15 11.36 5.06 -9.18
CA GLU A 15 12.43 5.80 -9.87
C GLU A 15 13.81 5.32 -9.42
N ASN A 16 14.75 5.25 -10.36
CA ASN A 16 16.10 4.86 -10.04
C ASN A 16 16.73 5.93 -9.15
N VAL A 17 17.56 5.47 -8.22
CA VAL A 17 18.44 6.36 -7.46
C VAL A 17 19.49 6.80 -8.48
N ALA A 18 19.27 7.94 -9.15
CA ALA A 18 20.34 8.58 -9.90
C ALA A 18 21.54 8.75 -8.96
N GLU A 19 22.77 8.64 -9.49
CA GLU A 19 24.05 8.76 -8.77
C GLU A 19 24.21 10.14 -8.10
N ILE A 20 23.38 10.45 -7.12
CA ILE A 20 23.36 11.69 -6.38
C ILE A 20 23.87 11.33 -4.98
N VAL A 21 25.08 11.80 -4.70
CA VAL A 21 25.79 12.20 -3.47
C VAL A 21 25.27 11.74 -2.08
N ASP A 22 23.97 11.48 -1.87
CA ASP A 22 23.36 10.93 -0.65
C ASP A 22 23.33 9.39 -0.57
N ASN A 23 23.82 8.69 -1.61
CA ASN A 23 23.82 7.22 -1.63
C ASN A 23 24.68 6.62 -0.49
N SER A 24 25.65 7.35 0.07
CA SER A 24 26.54 6.81 1.11
C SER A 24 25.81 6.57 2.43
N GLU A 25 24.96 7.49 2.90
CA GLU A 25 24.19 7.33 4.13
C GLU A 25 23.13 6.24 4.00
N PHE A 26 22.34 6.27 2.92
CA PHE A 26 21.33 5.24 2.66
C PHE A 26 21.96 3.87 2.45
N SER A 27 23.06 3.77 1.70
CA SER A 27 23.79 2.53 1.54
C SER A 27 24.34 2.04 2.87
N SER A 28 24.88 2.93 3.72
CA SER A 28 25.37 2.59 5.06
C SER A 28 24.27 2.00 5.95
N LEU A 29 23.11 2.65 6.01
CA LEU A 29 21.94 2.14 6.75
C LEU A 29 21.45 0.81 6.16
N CYS A 30 21.31 0.72 4.84
CA CYS A 30 20.84 -0.49 4.17
C CYS A 30 21.86 -1.64 4.19
N ASN A 31 23.14 -1.38 4.50
CA ASN A 31 24.13 -2.44 4.75
C ASN A 31 23.97 -3.08 6.13
N LYS A 32 23.33 -2.40 7.08
CA LYS A 32 23.00 -2.95 8.40
C LYS A 32 21.76 -3.84 8.37
N VAL A 33 20.99 -3.80 7.28
CA VAL A 33 19.78 -4.62 7.12
C VAL A 33 20.16 -6.09 7.17
N ASP A 34 19.55 -6.79 8.11
CA ASP A 34 19.67 -8.23 8.25
C ASP A 34 18.90 -8.89 7.10
N THR A 35 19.62 -9.64 6.27
CA THR A 35 19.07 -10.37 5.13
C THR A 35 19.26 -11.87 5.35
N ASP A 36 18.31 -12.68 4.90
CA ASP A 36 18.50 -14.13 4.91
C ASP A 36 19.73 -14.49 4.07
N THR A 37 20.58 -15.35 4.62
CA THR A 37 21.80 -15.87 3.98
C THR A 37 21.55 -16.57 2.64
N TYR A 38 20.30 -16.99 2.38
CA TYR A 38 19.86 -17.60 1.13
C TYR A 38 19.56 -16.60 0.00
N ASN A 39 19.40 -15.31 0.33
CA ASN A 39 19.19 -14.26 -0.66
C ASN A 39 20.55 -13.70 -1.11
N HIS A 40 21.19 -14.37 -2.06
CA HIS A 40 22.38 -13.85 -2.78
C HIS A 40 22.08 -12.62 -3.66
N SER A 41 20.89 -12.04 -3.52
CA SER A 41 20.38 -10.96 -4.34
C SER A 41 20.60 -9.62 -3.65
N ASN A 42 21.04 -8.62 -4.42
CA ASN A 42 21.12 -7.24 -3.94
C ASN A 42 19.73 -6.56 -3.83
N GLU A 43 18.64 -7.27 -4.14
CA GLU A 43 17.28 -6.72 -4.13
C GLU A 43 16.83 -6.15 -2.78
N PRO A 44 17.03 -6.82 -1.61
CA PRO A 44 16.65 -6.24 -0.33
C PRO A 44 17.31 -4.88 -0.07
N LYS A 45 18.61 -4.78 -0.40
CA LYS A 45 19.36 -3.53 -0.28
C LYS A 45 18.84 -2.47 -1.24
N ASN A 46 18.58 -2.81 -2.50
CA ASN A 46 18.03 -1.87 -3.48
C ASN A 46 16.64 -1.36 -3.07
N ILE A 47 15.78 -2.24 -2.56
CA ILE A 47 14.46 -1.90 -2.02
C ILE A 47 14.59 -0.99 -0.80
N CYS A 48 15.51 -1.29 0.12
CA CYS A 48 15.82 -0.45 1.27
C CYS A 48 16.24 0.97 0.84
N ILE A 49 17.20 1.09 -0.10
CA ILE A 49 17.68 2.42 -0.53
C ILE A 49 16.53 3.23 -1.17
N LYS A 50 15.71 2.60 -2.03
CA LYS A 50 14.53 3.26 -2.61
C LYS A 50 13.51 3.65 -1.55
N PHE A 51 13.30 2.81 -0.52
CA PHE A 51 12.43 3.11 0.61
C PHE A 51 12.90 4.34 1.38
N LEU A 52 14.18 4.40 1.76
CA LEU A 52 14.75 5.53 2.50
C LEU A 52 14.70 6.84 1.70
N ARG A 53 14.99 6.78 0.40
CA ARG A 53 14.82 7.92 -0.51
C ARG A 53 13.37 8.41 -0.51
N ASN A 54 12.41 7.49 -0.68
CA ASN A 54 10.99 7.83 -0.67
C ASN A 54 10.55 8.51 0.63
N LEU A 55 11.05 8.05 1.78
CA LEU A 55 10.81 8.70 3.07
C LEU A 55 11.42 10.11 3.11
N LYS A 56 12.67 10.30 2.66
CA LYS A 56 13.31 11.62 2.63
C LYS A 56 12.54 12.66 1.81
N GLU A 57 11.97 12.25 0.68
CA GLU A 57 11.16 13.12 -0.19
C GLU A 57 9.85 13.60 0.45
N LEU A 58 9.41 13.00 1.57
CA LEU A 58 8.21 13.45 2.28
C LEU A 58 8.36 14.85 2.88
N ASN A 59 9.58 15.29 3.18
CA ASN A 59 9.86 16.62 3.73
C ASN A 59 9.46 17.78 2.79
N ASN A 60 9.26 17.49 1.50
CA ASN A 60 8.99 18.49 0.46
C ASN A 60 7.50 18.62 0.11
N ILE A 61 6.58 18.07 0.92
CA ILE A 61 5.17 17.86 0.53
C ILE A 61 4.19 18.56 1.50
N THR A 62 3.03 18.97 0.97
CA THR A 62 1.94 19.57 1.76
C THR A 62 1.42 18.59 2.82
N LYS A 63 0.89 19.11 3.95
CA LYS A 63 0.43 18.28 5.09
C LYS A 63 -0.67 17.27 4.73
N GLU A 64 -1.58 17.61 3.81
CA GLU A 64 -2.70 16.72 3.43
C GLU A 64 -2.23 15.55 2.55
N ASP A 65 -1.36 15.81 1.58
CA ASP A 65 -0.78 14.77 0.73
C ASP A 65 0.26 13.92 1.47
N HIS A 66 0.84 14.46 2.55
CA HIS A 66 1.87 13.81 3.34
C HIS A 66 1.42 12.45 3.87
N LEU A 67 0.35 12.38 4.67
CA LEU A 67 -0.09 11.12 5.30
C LEU A 67 -0.44 10.03 4.28
N LYS A 68 -1.12 10.41 3.20
CA LYS A 68 -1.51 9.49 2.13
C LYS A 68 -0.29 8.95 1.39
N ARG A 69 0.64 9.82 0.97
CA ARG A 69 1.87 9.40 0.31
C ARG A 69 2.73 8.55 1.23
N CYS A 70 2.89 9.00 2.47
CA CYS A 70 3.69 8.32 3.48
C CYS A 70 3.17 6.90 3.74
N SER A 71 1.87 6.72 3.98
CA SER A 71 1.26 5.38 4.10
C SER A 71 1.51 4.52 2.85
N ASN A 72 1.37 5.12 1.66
CA ASN A 72 1.60 4.41 0.40
C ASN A 72 3.06 3.98 0.20
N ILE A 73 4.05 4.66 0.79
CA ILE A 73 5.46 4.21 0.77
C ILE A 73 5.62 2.89 1.53
N TYR A 74 4.99 2.75 2.69
CA TYR A 74 5.02 1.49 3.46
C TYR A 74 4.28 0.36 2.74
N TYR A 75 3.15 0.67 2.09
CA TYR A 75 2.42 -0.31 1.26
C TYR A 75 3.23 -0.73 0.04
N TRP A 76 3.95 0.21 -0.59
CA TRP A 76 4.89 -0.10 -1.67
C TRP A 76 6.00 -1.03 -1.16
N LEU A 77 6.61 -0.74 0.00
CA LEU A 77 7.63 -1.59 0.60
C LEU A 77 7.10 -3.02 0.82
N TYR A 78 5.93 -3.16 1.45
CA TYR A 78 5.29 -4.46 1.64
C TYR A 78 5.16 -5.25 0.34
N TYR A 79 4.69 -4.60 -0.73
CA TYR A 79 4.53 -5.25 -2.02
C TYR A 79 5.86 -5.62 -2.68
N LYS A 80 6.92 -4.82 -2.51
CA LYS A 80 8.25 -5.15 -3.03
C LYS A 80 8.86 -6.34 -2.31
N ILE A 81 8.76 -6.36 -0.99
CA ILE A 81 9.19 -7.51 -0.18
C ILE A 81 8.47 -8.77 -0.65
N LYS A 82 7.15 -8.73 -0.82
CA LYS A 82 6.37 -9.87 -1.30
C LYS A 82 6.72 -10.27 -2.75
N GLU A 83 6.84 -9.30 -3.65
CA GLU A 83 7.16 -9.53 -5.08
C GLU A 83 8.51 -10.26 -5.25
N HIS A 84 9.49 -9.94 -4.40
CA HIS A 84 10.82 -10.53 -4.42
C HIS A 84 10.99 -11.72 -3.45
N ASN A 85 9.88 -12.21 -2.85
CA ASN A 85 9.90 -13.28 -1.83
C ASN A 85 10.90 -13.01 -0.70
N ILE A 86 11.05 -11.75 -0.32
CA ILE A 86 11.87 -11.36 0.81
C ILE A 86 11.11 -11.69 2.09
N CYS A 87 11.80 -12.36 2.99
CA CYS A 87 11.35 -12.76 4.31
C CYS A 87 10.94 -11.57 5.19
N VAL A 88 10.06 -11.88 6.14
CA VAL A 88 9.47 -10.91 7.07
C VAL A 88 10.51 -10.28 8.00
N HIS A 89 11.56 -11.01 8.38
CA HIS A 89 12.60 -10.45 9.25
C HIS A 89 13.38 -9.34 8.54
N THR A 90 13.72 -9.53 7.26
CA THR A 90 14.33 -8.48 6.43
C THR A 90 13.44 -7.25 6.33
N PHE A 91 12.12 -7.42 6.12
CA PHE A 91 11.19 -6.28 6.14
C PHE A 91 11.26 -5.51 7.46
N LYS A 92 11.20 -6.22 8.60
CA LYS A 92 11.29 -5.59 9.93
C LYS A 92 12.64 -4.90 10.14
N SER A 93 13.73 -5.48 9.63
CA SER A 93 15.06 -4.87 9.69
C SER A 93 15.13 -3.58 8.87
N ILE A 94 14.57 -3.55 7.65
CA ILE A 94 14.48 -2.32 6.84
C ILE A 94 13.73 -1.21 7.61
N ILE A 95 12.60 -1.55 8.23
CA ILE A 95 11.84 -0.59 9.05
C ILE A 95 12.70 -0.11 10.23
N ALA A 96 13.37 -1.02 10.95
CA ALA A 96 14.20 -0.67 12.10
C ALA A 96 15.33 0.28 11.73
N GLU A 97 16.06 0.01 10.64
CA GLU A 97 17.14 0.88 10.16
C GLU A 97 16.62 2.23 9.64
N SER A 98 15.39 2.27 9.10
CA SER A 98 14.76 3.52 8.68
C SER A 98 14.41 4.44 9.86
N ASN A 99 14.25 3.90 11.07
CA ASN A 99 13.91 4.69 12.24
C ASN A 99 14.98 5.73 12.60
N GLU A 100 16.25 5.49 12.24
CA GLU A 100 17.32 6.49 12.42
C GLU A 100 17.05 7.76 11.61
N LEU A 101 16.56 7.61 10.37
CA LEU A 101 16.16 8.73 9.51
C LEU A 101 14.82 9.33 9.93
N ILE A 102 13.87 8.50 10.36
CA ILE A 102 12.54 8.94 10.78
C ILE A 102 12.61 9.82 12.04
N LYS A 103 13.47 9.49 13.01
CA LYS A 103 13.67 10.30 14.22
C LYS A 103 14.15 11.72 13.92
N GLN A 104 14.85 11.92 12.80
CA GLN A 104 15.28 13.24 12.35
C GLN A 104 14.14 14.03 11.68
N GLN A 105 13.05 13.36 11.30
CA GLN A 105 11.93 13.93 10.55
C GLN A 105 10.69 14.06 11.45
N GLN A 106 10.40 15.28 11.89
CA GLN A 106 9.32 15.60 12.84
C GLN A 106 7.89 15.31 12.34
N ASN A 107 7.71 14.84 11.09
CA ASN A 107 6.40 14.75 10.41
C ASN A 107 5.93 13.33 10.05
N ILE A 108 6.66 12.26 10.38
CA ILE A 108 6.31 10.87 9.98
C ILE A 108 5.31 10.19 10.93
N ASP A 109 4.96 10.83 12.04
CA ASP A 109 3.98 10.29 12.99
C ASP A 109 2.66 9.93 12.30
N GLY A 110 2.24 8.67 12.46
CA GLY A 110 0.98 8.13 11.94
C GLY A 110 1.04 7.45 10.57
N CYS A 111 2.19 7.42 9.89
CA CYS A 111 2.32 6.74 8.60
C CYS A 111 2.49 5.22 8.69
N TYR A 112 3.29 4.80 9.67
CA TYR A 112 3.58 3.40 9.92
C TYR A 112 2.77 2.91 11.10
N ASN A 113 2.30 1.68 11.01
CA ASN A 113 1.55 1.03 12.06
C ASN A 113 2.09 -0.38 12.23
N ASP A 114 2.89 -0.61 13.26
CA ASP A 114 3.44 -1.93 13.59
C ASP A 114 2.38 -3.02 13.60
N LYS A 115 1.21 -2.73 14.19
CA LYS A 115 0.10 -3.68 14.32
C LYS A 115 -0.42 -4.18 12.98
N LEU A 116 -0.33 -3.35 11.94
CA LEU A 116 -0.75 -3.74 10.59
C LEU A 116 0.12 -4.87 10.03
N TYR A 117 1.38 -4.98 10.48
CA TYR A 117 2.40 -5.90 9.96
C TYR A 117 2.72 -7.05 10.93
N GLU A 118 1.95 -7.22 12.00
CA GLU A 118 2.13 -8.34 12.95
C GLU A 118 1.76 -9.70 12.33
N ASN A 119 0.68 -9.76 11.55
CA ASN A 119 0.21 -10.96 10.87
C ASN A 119 0.12 -10.73 9.35
N PHE A 120 1.12 -11.22 8.61
CA PHE A 120 1.28 -10.95 7.18
C PHE A 120 0.12 -11.42 6.29
N ASP A 121 -0.62 -12.45 6.69
CA ASP A 121 -1.81 -12.93 5.96
C ASP A 121 -2.97 -11.92 6.06
N GLU A 122 -3.13 -11.29 7.23
CA GLU A 122 -4.11 -10.22 7.44
C GLU A 122 -3.60 -8.88 6.88
N THR A 123 -2.29 -8.63 6.98
CA THR A 123 -1.60 -7.47 6.41
C THR A 123 -1.91 -7.35 4.93
N GLU A 124 -1.81 -8.43 4.15
CA GLU A 124 -2.07 -8.38 2.71
C GLU A 124 -3.46 -7.80 2.41
N ASN A 125 -4.46 -8.33 3.11
CA ASN A 125 -5.84 -7.94 2.91
C ASN A 125 -6.06 -6.48 3.29
N LEU A 126 -5.49 -6.03 4.41
CA LEU A 126 -5.62 -4.65 4.87
C LEU A 126 -4.86 -3.67 3.97
N VAL A 127 -3.64 -4.00 3.56
CA VAL A 127 -2.82 -3.18 2.67
C VAL A 127 -3.51 -3.01 1.31
N MET A 128 -4.12 -4.07 0.75
CA MET A 128 -4.93 -3.96 -0.47
C MET A 128 -6.07 -2.94 -0.32
N LEU A 129 -6.80 -3.00 0.80
CA LEU A 129 -7.90 -2.08 1.07
C LEU A 129 -7.39 -0.65 1.27
N HIS A 130 -6.27 -0.47 1.96
CA HIS A 130 -5.66 0.84 2.14
C HIS A 130 -5.18 1.45 0.81
N ILE A 131 -4.52 0.68 -0.05
CA ILE A 131 -4.12 1.15 -1.38
C ILE A 131 -5.35 1.57 -2.18
N PHE A 132 -6.42 0.76 -2.18
CA PHE A 132 -7.66 1.13 -2.85
C PHE A 132 -8.21 2.46 -2.31
N ASN A 133 -8.33 2.56 -0.98
CA ASN A 133 -8.92 3.73 -0.32
C ASN A 133 -8.09 4.99 -0.59
N ASN A 134 -6.77 4.91 -0.46
CA ASN A 134 -5.87 6.04 -0.68
C ASN A 134 -5.86 6.48 -2.14
N ASN A 135 -6.04 5.55 -3.08
CA ASN A 135 -5.91 5.80 -4.52
C ASN A 135 -7.24 5.81 -5.26
N PHE A 136 -8.36 6.01 -4.57
CA PHE A 136 -9.68 5.89 -5.19
C PHE A 136 -9.91 6.87 -6.36
N HIS A 137 -9.35 8.09 -6.30
CA HIS A 137 -9.42 9.06 -7.41
C HIS A 137 -8.73 8.53 -8.68
N VAL A 138 -7.56 7.90 -8.52
CA VAL A 138 -6.83 7.27 -9.64
C VAL A 138 -7.61 6.09 -10.20
N ILE A 139 -8.20 5.29 -9.32
CA ILE A 139 -9.08 4.18 -9.72
C ILE A 139 -10.27 4.69 -10.52
N GLN A 140 -10.93 5.74 -10.04
CA GLN A 140 -12.06 6.37 -10.71
C GLN A 140 -11.69 6.89 -12.10
N GLU A 141 -10.56 7.58 -12.24
CA GLU A 141 -10.04 8.06 -13.53
C GLU A 141 -9.82 6.91 -14.52
N LEU A 142 -9.12 5.85 -14.10
CA LEU A 142 -8.86 4.68 -14.96
C LEU A 142 -10.13 3.93 -15.38
N LEU A 143 -11.14 3.92 -14.52
CA LEU A 143 -12.43 3.28 -14.84
C LEU A 143 -13.23 4.08 -15.88
N ASN A 144 -13.06 5.41 -15.90
CA ASN A 144 -13.74 6.32 -16.82
C ASN A 144 -13.08 6.41 -18.21
N ASN A 145 -11.77 6.15 -18.33
CA ASN A 145 -11.04 6.22 -19.60
C ASN A 145 -11.31 5.01 -20.54
N GLU A 146 -10.99 5.16 -21.83
CA GLU A 146 -11.13 4.08 -22.83
C GLU A 146 -10.25 2.85 -22.51
N CYS A 147 -10.60 1.70 -23.10
CA CYS A 147 -10.05 0.39 -22.71
C CYS A 147 -8.55 0.25 -23.02
N ASP A 148 -7.73 0.21 -21.97
CA ASP A 148 -6.33 -0.23 -22.03
C ASP A 148 -6.03 -1.30 -20.96
N SER A 149 -4.90 -1.98 -21.11
CA SER A 149 -4.24 -2.89 -20.17
C SER A 149 -4.30 -2.43 -18.71
N ASN A 150 -4.10 -1.13 -18.44
CA ASN A 150 -4.19 -0.54 -17.11
C ASN A 150 -5.59 -0.63 -16.51
N LYS A 151 -6.65 -0.41 -17.31
CA LYS A 151 -8.04 -0.55 -16.88
C LYS A 151 -8.38 -2.00 -16.54
N CYS A 152 -7.91 -2.95 -17.36
CA CYS A 152 -8.09 -4.37 -17.10
C CYS A 152 -7.39 -4.81 -15.81
N SER A 153 -6.16 -4.36 -15.57
CA SER A 153 -5.44 -4.64 -14.31
C SER A 153 -6.12 -3.99 -13.12
N CYS A 154 -6.57 -2.73 -13.24
CA CYS A 154 -7.34 -2.03 -12.20
C CYS A 154 -8.59 -2.82 -11.81
N LYS A 155 -9.38 -3.31 -12.77
CA LYS A 155 -10.54 -4.16 -12.47
C LYS A 155 -10.15 -5.45 -11.75
N LYS A 156 -9.04 -6.09 -12.12
CA LYS A 156 -8.54 -7.29 -11.42
C LYS A 156 -8.13 -6.96 -9.98
N PHE A 157 -7.47 -5.83 -9.75
CA PHE A 157 -7.13 -5.33 -8.42
C PHE A 157 -8.38 -5.10 -7.57
N ILE A 158 -9.40 -4.41 -8.10
CA ILE A 158 -10.67 -4.18 -7.39
C ILE A 158 -11.34 -5.49 -6.96
N LYS A 159 -11.29 -6.54 -7.80
CA LYS A 159 -11.82 -7.86 -7.42
C LYS A 159 -11.10 -8.44 -6.21
N LYS A 160 -9.77 -8.37 -6.19
CA LYS A 160 -8.98 -8.80 -5.02
C LYS A 160 -9.34 -8.00 -3.77
N CYS A 161 -9.53 -6.69 -3.89
CA CYS A 161 -10.00 -5.85 -2.78
C CYS A 161 -11.39 -6.28 -2.28
N VAL A 162 -12.30 -6.72 -3.15
CA VAL A 162 -13.61 -7.26 -2.71
C VAL A 162 -13.43 -8.54 -1.90
N ASP A 163 -12.53 -9.43 -2.31
CA ASP A 163 -12.27 -10.66 -1.57
C ASP A 163 -11.63 -10.36 -0.20
N SER A 164 -10.64 -9.45 -0.16
CA SER A 164 -10.05 -8.95 1.09
C SER A 164 -11.07 -8.28 1.99
N TYR A 165 -11.96 -7.44 1.43
CA TYR A 165 -13.04 -6.81 2.17
C TYR A 165 -13.94 -7.85 2.84
N LYS A 166 -14.36 -8.89 2.11
CA LYS A 166 -15.21 -9.96 2.67
C LYS A 166 -14.51 -10.70 3.79
N HIS A 167 -13.25 -11.07 3.58
CA HIS A 167 -12.45 -11.79 4.57
C HIS A 167 -12.34 -10.98 5.87
N MET A 168 -11.89 -9.72 5.77
CA MET A 168 -11.69 -8.86 6.94
C MET A 168 -13.03 -8.46 7.59
N ARG A 169 -14.08 -8.20 6.80
CA ARG A 169 -15.42 -7.88 7.30
C ARG A 169 -15.98 -9.02 8.14
N LYS A 170 -15.92 -10.25 7.64
CA LYS A 170 -16.44 -11.43 8.34
C LYS A 170 -15.65 -11.75 9.60
N LYS A 171 -14.33 -11.69 9.52
CA LYS A 171 -13.45 -12.15 10.60
C LYS A 171 -13.26 -11.13 11.71
N HIS A 172 -13.09 -9.84 11.38
CA HIS A 172 -12.68 -8.83 12.36
C HIS A 172 -13.70 -7.71 12.58
N CYS A 173 -14.52 -7.40 11.57
CA CYS A 173 -15.35 -6.19 11.54
C CYS A 173 -16.84 -6.49 11.24
N PRO A 174 -17.50 -7.39 12.02
CA PRO A 174 -18.83 -7.86 11.71
C PRO A 174 -19.89 -6.74 11.69
N THR A 175 -19.65 -5.67 12.45
CA THR A 175 -20.49 -4.47 12.53
C THR A 175 -19.77 -3.24 12.00
N GLU A 176 -20.52 -2.22 11.60
CA GLU A 176 -19.95 -0.92 11.20
C GLU A 176 -19.41 -0.13 12.40
N LYS A 177 -20.00 -0.34 13.60
CA LYS A 177 -19.47 0.16 14.86
C LYS A 177 -18.35 -0.75 15.35
N PHE A 178 -17.23 -0.16 15.72
CA PHE A 178 -16.08 -0.86 16.27
C PHE A 178 -15.43 -0.02 17.38
N ALA A 179 -14.77 -0.69 18.32
CA ALA A 179 -14.01 -0.04 19.38
C ALA A 179 -12.70 0.55 18.83
N SER A 180 -12.12 1.52 19.56
CA SER A 180 -10.93 2.27 19.12
C SER A 180 -9.71 1.38 18.84
N ASP A 181 -9.56 0.30 19.58
CA ASP A 181 -8.51 -0.71 19.40
C ASP A 181 -8.57 -1.42 18.03
N LYS A 182 -9.76 -1.51 17.43
CA LYS A 182 -9.99 -2.08 16.09
C LYS A 182 -9.95 -1.05 14.96
N MET A 183 -9.63 0.21 15.25
CA MET A 183 -9.65 1.28 14.26
C MET A 183 -8.76 0.96 13.06
N HIS A 184 -7.54 0.49 13.30
CA HIS A 184 -6.59 0.17 12.23
C HIS A 184 -7.03 -0.99 11.32
N THR A 185 -7.87 -1.89 11.82
CA THR A 185 -8.38 -3.03 11.06
C THR A 185 -9.70 -2.70 10.36
N CYS A 186 -10.64 -2.05 11.07
CA CYS A 186 -12.01 -1.88 10.59
C CYS A 186 -12.26 -0.57 9.83
N LEU A 187 -11.45 0.46 10.06
CA LEU A 187 -11.52 1.71 9.28
C LEU A 187 -11.28 1.48 7.78
N PRO A 188 -10.22 0.79 7.32
CA PRO A 188 -10.03 0.54 5.88
C PRO A 188 -11.16 -0.31 5.28
N VAL A 189 -11.72 -1.26 6.04
CA VAL A 189 -12.84 -2.11 5.62
C VAL A 189 -14.11 -1.27 5.42
N ASN A 190 -14.40 -0.35 6.34
CA ASN A 190 -15.55 0.56 6.22
C ASN A 190 -15.35 1.57 5.08
N ASN A 191 -14.17 2.18 4.97
CA ASN A 191 -13.86 3.14 3.91
C ASN A 191 -14.00 2.52 2.52
N PHE A 192 -13.54 1.28 2.34
CA PHE A 192 -13.71 0.54 1.09
C PHE A 192 -15.19 0.41 0.72
N LYS A 193 -16.04 0.05 1.68
CA LYS A 193 -17.49 -0.08 1.48
C LYS A 193 -18.10 1.25 1.03
N GLU A 194 -17.74 2.35 1.65
CA GLU A 194 -18.27 3.68 1.32
C GLU A 194 -17.82 4.16 -0.06
N ILE A 195 -16.55 3.98 -0.41
CA ILE A 195 -16.05 4.33 -1.74
C ILE A 195 -16.71 3.47 -2.82
N MET A 196 -16.89 2.16 -2.58
CA MET A 196 -17.61 1.29 -3.50
C MET A 196 -19.08 1.70 -3.68
N ARG A 197 -19.77 2.05 -2.58
CA ARG A 197 -21.13 2.63 -2.61
C ARG A 197 -21.16 3.91 -3.46
N HIS A 198 -20.16 4.79 -3.30
CA HIS A 198 -20.02 6.00 -4.10
C HIS A 198 -19.87 5.67 -5.59
N PHE A 199 -18.97 4.75 -5.95
CA PHE A 199 -18.77 4.32 -7.34
C PHE A 199 -20.04 3.77 -7.98
N PHE A 200 -20.84 3.00 -7.23
CA PHE A 200 -22.12 2.48 -7.71
C PHE A 200 -23.18 3.59 -7.88
N ARG A 201 -23.29 4.51 -6.92
CA ARG A 201 -24.27 5.61 -6.98
C ARG A 201 -24.00 6.55 -8.14
N ARG A 202 -22.72 6.84 -8.41
CA ARG A 202 -22.28 7.74 -9.49
C ARG A 202 -22.17 7.06 -10.85
N LYS A 203 -22.41 5.74 -10.94
CA LYS A 203 -22.23 4.94 -12.17
C LYS A 203 -20.82 5.07 -12.78
N ILE A 204 -19.80 5.25 -11.93
CA ILE A 204 -18.38 5.30 -12.34
C ILE A 204 -17.94 3.96 -12.94
N ILE A 205 -18.50 2.88 -12.40
CA ILE A 205 -18.27 1.54 -12.92
C ILE A 205 -19.37 1.21 -13.94
N ASN A 206 -18.97 0.65 -15.09
CA ASN A 206 -19.95 0.21 -16.09
C ASN A 206 -20.92 -0.85 -15.51
N ILE A 207 -22.15 -0.90 -16.03
CA ILE A 207 -23.22 -1.68 -15.41
C ILE A 207 -22.90 -3.18 -15.31
N ASN A 208 -22.15 -3.73 -16.28
CA ASN A 208 -21.73 -5.13 -16.26
C ASN A 208 -20.76 -5.42 -15.11
N PHE A 209 -19.75 -4.57 -14.91
CA PHE A 209 -18.80 -4.73 -13.82
C PHE A 209 -19.44 -4.40 -12.46
N GLN A 210 -20.34 -3.43 -12.41
CA GLN A 210 -21.14 -3.12 -11.22
C GLN A 210 -22.00 -4.32 -10.82
N ASN A 211 -22.73 -4.94 -11.75
CA ASN A 211 -23.55 -6.12 -11.48
C ASN A 211 -22.70 -7.30 -10.99
N TYR A 212 -21.51 -7.49 -11.56
CA TYR A 212 -20.56 -8.50 -11.09
C TYR A 212 -20.11 -8.24 -9.65
N LEU A 213 -19.71 -7.00 -9.32
CA LEU A 213 -19.28 -6.62 -7.98
C LEU A 213 -20.42 -6.66 -6.97
N LEU A 214 -21.64 -6.27 -7.37
CA LEU A 214 -22.83 -6.39 -6.54
C LEU A 214 -23.16 -7.85 -6.23
N LYS A 215 -23.05 -8.77 -7.20
CA LYS A 215 -23.17 -10.21 -6.92
C LYS A 215 -22.13 -10.66 -5.91
N LEU A 216 -20.89 -10.21 -6.04
CA LEU A 216 -19.86 -10.54 -5.06
C LEU A 216 -20.20 -9.97 -3.68
N LEU A 217 -20.59 -8.70 -3.57
CA LEU A 217 -20.87 -8.03 -2.30
C LEU A 217 -22.21 -8.45 -1.65
N ARG A 218 -23.15 -9.00 -2.43
CA ARG A 218 -24.46 -9.51 -1.99
C ARG A 218 -24.51 -11.03 -1.74
N ILE A 219 -23.38 -11.74 -1.72
CA ILE A 219 -23.31 -13.10 -1.13
C ILE A 219 -23.18 -12.97 0.41
N LEU A 220 -23.99 -12.07 0.98
CA LEU A 220 -24.23 -11.77 2.39
C LEU A 220 -25.75 -11.64 2.55
#